data_AF-A0A4R3E371-F1
#
_entry.id   AF-A0A4R3E371-F1
#
_cell.length_a   1.000
_cell.length_b   1.000
_cell.length_c   1.000
_cell.angle_alpha   90.00
_cell.angle_beta   90.00
_cell.angle_gamma   90.00
#
_symmetry.space_group_name_H-M   'P 1'
#
loop_
_entity.id
_entity.type
_entity.pdbx_description
1 polymer ?
#
loop_
_entity_poly.entity_id
_entity_poly.type
_entity_poly.pdbx_seq_one_letter_code
_entity_poly.pdbx_strand_id
1 'polypeptide(L)'
;MGKEPIQRQPKVTLPAGWHARNNYGIPYRPRDKPEQEDWYTVARKFGVGVNELIYFNFLTTNPDEVNWYLKYHVHCTKVSPSGNNYMFSNTGYIYIPPAEDQQFTYEDEQPLCSWTRSHTEDFIKQLGIVANALAKNPGTRNRGGRIKKLVDVIVRVKHPRCLDLWYYNDMNISTFADIKTPGAKLREMTAATQGAYPFAGQSGLYGQQGPEERHRGFWQIHPVQELFDNFCGKPWDANKLADALGQIDDYMYKGWHTLADVSDRLEAFGGGNAVHDLVWAFINHVRLLAKDKDHLYSAFDS
;
A
#
# COMPACT_ATOMS: atom_id res chain seq x y z
N MET A 1 -2.03 -39.76 18.98
CA MET A 1 -1.47 -38.47 18.48
C MET A 1 -0.57 -38.83 17.31
N GLY A 2 -0.86 -38.34 16.10
CA GLY A 2 0.02 -38.57 14.95
C GLY A 2 1.37 -37.91 15.18
N LYS A 3 2.46 -38.53 14.71
CA LYS A 3 3.79 -37.91 14.76
C LYS A 3 3.76 -36.62 13.94
N GLU A 4 4.35 -35.55 14.46
CA GLU A 4 4.52 -34.32 13.67
C GLU A 4 5.43 -34.60 12.46
N PRO A 5 5.17 -33.95 11.30
CA PRO A 5 6.07 -33.94 10.17
C PRO A 5 7.49 -33.53 10.56
N ILE A 6 8.48 -34.13 9.92
CA ILE A 6 9.87 -33.67 10.05
C ILE A 6 9.94 -32.26 9.48
N GLN A 7 10.50 -31.34 10.26
CA GLN A 7 10.68 -29.96 9.88
C GLN A 7 12.06 -29.47 10.29
N ARG A 8 12.66 -28.62 9.46
CA ARG A 8 13.97 -28.03 9.69
C ARG A 8 13.87 -26.54 9.39
N GLN A 9 14.29 -25.71 10.34
CA GLN A 9 14.37 -24.27 10.09
C GLN A 9 15.46 -24.01 9.02
N PRO A 10 15.16 -23.26 7.94
CA PRO A 10 16.16 -22.87 6.95
C PRO A 10 17.30 -22.07 7.61
N LYS A 11 18.52 -22.18 7.06
CA LYS A 11 19.67 -21.39 7.54
C LYS A 11 19.43 -19.88 7.43
N VAL A 12 18.71 -19.46 6.39
CA VAL A 12 18.24 -18.10 6.19
C VAL A 12 16.73 -18.16 6.04
N THR A 13 16.01 -17.66 7.04
CA THR A 13 14.53 -17.61 7.01
C THR A 13 14.08 -16.36 6.27
N LEU A 14 13.21 -16.55 5.29
CA LEU A 14 12.41 -15.46 4.72
C LEU A 14 11.59 -14.80 5.82
N PRO A 15 11.29 -13.50 5.74
CA PRO A 15 10.35 -12.85 6.64
C PRO A 15 8.91 -13.25 6.28
N ALA A 16 8.01 -13.22 7.26
CA ALA A 16 6.59 -13.40 6.99
C ALA A 16 6.09 -12.33 6.00
N GLY A 17 5.38 -12.75 4.94
CA GLY A 17 4.89 -11.84 3.91
C GLY A 17 5.96 -11.30 2.95
N TRP A 18 7.12 -11.97 2.82
CA TRP A 18 8.20 -11.56 1.90
C TRP A 18 7.73 -11.22 0.48
N HIS A 19 6.78 -11.98 -0.07
CA HIS A 19 6.22 -11.74 -1.41
C HIS A 19 5.27 -10.55 -1.49
N ALA A 20 4.40 -10.37 -0.49
CA ALA A 20 3.55 -9.18 -0.43
C ALA A 20 4.38 -7.89 -0.35
N ARG A 21 5.57 -7.96 0.25
CA ARG A 21 6.48 -6.82 0.41
C ARG A 21 7.18 -6.40 -0.86
N ASN A 22 7.38 -7.31 -1.81
CA ASN A 22 8.15 -7.01 -3.02
C ASN A 22 7.34 -7.12 -4.32
N ASN A 23 6.01 -7.23 -4.21
CA ASN A 23 5.08 -7.23 -5.34
C ASN A 23 5.35 -8.32 -6.40
N TYR A 24 6.04 -9.39 -6.03
CA TYR A 24 6.52 -10.40 -6.97
C TYR A 24 5.51 -11.49 -7.31
N GLY A 25 4.28 -11.48 -6.77
CA GLY A 25 3.32 -12.55 -7.04
C GLY A 25 1.89 -12.28 -6.56
N ILE A 26 0.94 -13.03 -7.11
CA ILE A 26 -0.49 -12.90 -6.81
C ILE A 26 -0.80 -13.67 -5.52
N PRO A 27 -1.31 -13.02 -4.45
CA PRO A 27 -1.66 -13.72 -3.22
C PRO A 27 -2.82 -14.70 -3.46
N TYR A 28 -2.62 -15.95 -3.06
CA TYR A 28 -3.58 -17.03 -3.21
C TYR A 28 -3.77 -17.79 -1.90
N ARG A 29 -5.03 -18.07 -1.56
CA ARG A 29 -5.39 -18.87 -0.39
C ARG A 29 -5.83 -20.26 -0.84
N PRO A 30 -5.02 -21.32 -0.59
CA PRO A 30 -5.41 -22.67 -0.97
C PRO A 30 -6.61 -23.16 -0.18
N ARG A 31 -7.50 -23.90 -0.84
CA ARG A 31 -8.73 -24.45 -0.25
C ARG A 31 -8.44 -25.72 0.55
N ASP A 32 -9.12 -25.90 1.68
CA ASP A 32 -9.05 -27.12 2.49
C ASP A 32 -10.31 -28.00 2.39
N LYS A 33 -11.46 -27.42 2.00
CA LYS A 33 -12.74 -28.10 1.76
C LYS A 33 -13.57 -27.35 0.69
N PRO A 34 -14.50 -28.02 -0.03
CA PRO A 34 -14.75 -29.46 -0.02
C PRO A 34 -13.62 -30.28 -0.66
N GLU A 35 -12.86 -29.67 -1.57
CA GLU A 35 -11.66 -30.26 -2.17
C GLU A 35 -10.43 -29.69 -1.50
N GLN A 36 -9.59 -30.57 -0.96
CA GLN A 36 -8.32 -30.20 -0.39
C GLN A 36 -7.33 -29.91 -1.51
N GLU A 37 -6.84 -28.67 -1.56
CA GLU A 37 -5.74 -28.30 -2.45
C GLU A 37 -4.40 -28.67 -1.81
N ASP A 38 -3.45 -29.02 -2.68
CA ASP A 38 -2.04 -29.26 -2.41
C ASP A 38 -1.19 -28.47 -3.43
N TRP A 39 0.14 -28.55 -3.33
CA TRP A 39 1.02 -27.86 -4.26
C TRP A 39 0.77 -28.21 -5.74
N TYR A 40 0.43 -29.47 -6.05
CA TYR A 40 0.19 -29.92 -7.43
C TYR A 40 -1.08 -29.32 -8.01
N THR A 41 -2.17 -29.38 -7.26
CA THR A 41 -3.46 -28.82 -7.68
C THR A 41 -3.40 -27.30 -7.86
N VAL A 42 -2.70 -26.58 -6.98
CA VAL A 42 -2.50 -25.13 -7.12
C VAL A 42 -1.61 -24.81 -8.31
N ALA A 43 -0.46 -25.46 -8.44
CA ALA A 43 0.45 -25.21 -9.56
C ALA A 43 -0.24 -25.43 -10.91
N ARG A 44 -0.99 -26.54 -11.05
CA ARG A 44 -1.78 -26.85 -12.24
C ARG A 44 -2.86 -25.79 -12.52
N LYS A 45 -3.51 -25.26 -11.48
CA LYS A 45 -4.55 -24.24 -11.61
C LYS A 45 -4.02 -22.94 -12.20
N PHE A 46 -2.76 -22.60 -11.90
CA PHE A 46 -2.13 -21.35 -12.35
C PHE A 46 -1.13 -21.55 -13.49
N GLY A 47 -0.96 -22.77 -14.00
CA GLY A 47 -0.06 -23.05 -15.11
C GLY A 47 1.43 -22.91 -14.78
N VAL A 48 1.82 -23.08 -13.51
CA VAL A 48 3.20 -22.93 -13.03
C VAL A 48 3.81 -24.28 -12.64
N GLY A 49 5.13 -24.40 -12.61
CA GLY A 49 5.79 -25.60 -12.11
C GLY A 49 5.57 -25.79 -10.61
N VAL A 50 5.46 -27.03 -10.12
CA VAL A 50 5.27 -27.29 -8.66
C VAL A 50 6.50 -26.86 -7.86
N ASN A 51 7.69 -27.26 -8.31
CA ASN A 51 8.94 -26.87 -7.67
C ASN A 51 9.17 -25.36 -7.80
N GLU A 52 8.78 -24.78 -8.93
CA GLU A 52 8.82 -23.34 -9.15
C GLU A 52 7.90 -22.60 -8.16
N LEU A 53 6.65 -23.03 -7.99
CA LEU A 53 5.72 -22.44 -7.03
C LEU A 53 6.24 -22.55 -5.59
N ILE A 54 6.78 -23.70 -5.21
CA ILE A 54 7.35 -23.91 -3.87
C ILE A 54 8.58 -23.03 -3.67
N TYR A 55 9.51 -23.06 -4.64
CA TYR A 55 10.75 -22.30 -4.58
C TYR A 55 10.47 -20.80 -4.59
N PHE A 56 9.52 -20.35 -5.42
CA PHE A 56 9.03 -18.98 -5.42
C PHE A 56 8.59 -18.60 -4.00
N ASN A 57 7.71 -19.38 -3.37
CA ASN A 57 7.21 -19.08 -2.03
C ASN A 57 8.29 -19.07 -0.93
N PHE A 58 9.27 -19.98 -0.97
CA PHE A 58 10.12 -20.29 0.19
C PHE A 58 11.63 -20.21 -0.06
N LEU A 59 12.07 -19.95 -1.29
CA LEU A 59 13.47 -20.03 -1.77
C LEU A 59 14.16 -21.37 -1.45
N THR A 60 13.37 -22.43 -1.30
CA THR A 60 13.84 -23.79 -1.03
C THR A 60 12.82 -24.79 -1.54
N THR A 61 13.29 -25.95 -1.95
CA THR A 61 12.45 -27.13 -2.26
C THR A 61 12.74 -28.29 -1.31
N ASN A 62 13.54 -28.06 -0.26
CA ASN A 62 13.80 -29.07 0.75
C ASN A 62 12.53 -29.34 1.59
N PRO A 63 12.03 -30.58 1.66
CA PRO A 63 10.73 -30.88 2.27
C PRO A 63 10.65 -30.52 3.76
N ASP A 64 11.74 -30.68 4.51
CA ASP A 64 11.77 -30.36 5.94
C ASP A 64 11.66 -28.84 6.16
N GLU A 65 12.29 -28.05 5.28
CA GLU A 65 12.20 -26.58 5.32
C GLU A 65 10.85 -26.07 4.85
N VAL A 66 10.27 -26.72 3.82
CA VAL A 66 8.91 -26.44 3.37
C VAL A 66 7.90 -26.71 4.50
N ASN A 67 8.05 -27.81 5.24
CA ASN A 67 7.20 -28.10 6.40
C ASN A 67 7.32 -27.04 7.49
N TRP A 68 8.53 -26.52 7.73
CA TRP A 68 8.75 -25.42 8.66
C TRP A 68 7.99 -24.16 8.21
N TYR A 69 8.13 -23.75 6.95
CA TYR A 69 7.41 -22.58 6.44
C TYR A 69 5.89 -22.77 6.43
N LEU A 70 5.39 -23.95 6.07
CA LEU A 70 3.97 -24.26 6.13
C LEU A 70 3.43 -24.05 7.54
N LYS A 71 4.11 -24.55 8.57
CA LYS A 71 3.68 -24.39 9.97
C LYS A 71 3.75 -22.94 10.47
N TYR A 72 4.88 -22.27 10.24
CA TYR A 72 5.16 -20.98 10.89
C TYR A 72 4.79 -19.75 10.06
N HIS A 73 4.77 -19.85 8.74
CA HIS A 73 4.50 -18.72 7.83
C HIS A 73 3.12 -18.80 7.18
N VAL A 74 2.72 -19.99 6.75
CA VAL A 74 1.39 -20.22 6.15
C VAL A 74 0.37 -20.65 7.21
N HIS A 75 0.82 -20.89 8.45
CA HIS A 75 -0.03 -21.33 9.57
C HIS A 75 -0.84 -22.60 9.27
N CYS A 76 -0.23 -23.52 8.51
CA CYS A 76 -0.75 -24.83 8.22
C CYS A 76 -0.43 -25.79 9.37
N THR A 77 -1.46 -26.20 10.11
CA THR A 77 -1.31 -27.08 11.29
C THR A 77 -1.81 -28.49 11.05
N LYS A 78 -2.50 -28.74 9.94
CA LYS A 78 -2.98 -30.07 9.56
C LYS A 78 -1.85 -30.89 8.96
N VAL A 79 -1.76 -32.14 9.39
CA VAL A 79 -0.81 -33.13 8.87
C VAL A 79 -1.45 -33.87 7.71
N SER A 80 -0.69 -34.09 6.62
CA SER A 80 -1.13 -34.88 5.48
C SER A 80 -1.53 -36.30 5.89
N PRO A 81 -2.41 -36.99 5.14
CA PRO A 81 -2.77 -38.39 5.45
C PRO A 81 -1.57 -39.34 5.55
N SER A 82 -0.49 -39.05 4.82
CA SER A 82 0.77 -39.79 4.85
C SER A 82 1.61 -39.55 6.12
N GLY A 83 1.28 -38.54 6.93
CA GLY A 83 2.06 -38.17 8.12
C GLY A 83 3.34 -37.39 7.85
N ASN A 84 3.75 -37.23 6.58
CA ASN A 84 5.08 -36.76 6.23
C ASN A 84 5.18 -35.23 6.09
N ASN A 85 4.07 -34.53 5.82
CA ASN A 85 4.08 -33.09 5.55
C ASN A 85 2.94 -32.37 6.25
N TYR A 86 3.08 -31.06 6.43
CA TYR A 86 1.91 -30.20 6.64
C TYR A 86 1.16 -30.04 5.31
N MET A 87 -0.16 -29.95 5.39
CA MET A 87 -1.03 -29.72 4.25
C MET A 87 -1.73 -28.37 4.39
N PHE A 88 -2.12 -27.78 3.25
CA PHE A 88 -2.78 -26.49 3.27
C PHE A 88 -4.03 -26.50 4.15
N SER A 89 -4.14 -25.50 5.02
CA SER A 89 -5.38 -25.14 5.70
C SER A 89 -5.78 -23.74 5.27
N ASN A 90 -7.07 -23.42 5.38
CA ASN A 90 -7.67 -22.13 4.96
C ASN A 90 -7.24 -20.93 5.86
N THR A 91 -6.02 -20.96 6.40
CA THR A 91 -5.49 -20.08 7.44
C THR A 91 -4.41 -19.12 6.93
N GLY A 92 -3.73 -19.42 5.81
CA GLY A 92 -2.65 -18.59 5.28
C GLY A 92 -2.64 -18.46 3.77
N TYR A 93 -1.76 -17.59 3.27
CA TYR A 93 -1.57 -17.33 1.85
C TYR A 93 -0.25 -17.91 1.35
N ILE A 94 -0.27 -18.36 0.11
CA ILE A 94 0.91 -18.53 -0.74
C ILE A 94 0.83 -17.51 -1.88
N TYR A 95 1.88 -17.37 -2.65
CA TYR A 95 1.97 -16.39 -3.74
C TYR A 95 2.22 -17.13 -5.05
N ILE A 96 1.49 -16.76 -6.08
CA ILE A 96 1.63 -17.33 -7.42
C ILE A 96 2.62 -16.46 -8.19
N PRO A 97 3.67 -17.04 -8.80
CA PRO A 97 4.61 -16.27 -9.61
C PRO A 97 3.88 -15.64 -10.83
N PRO A 98 4.31 -14.46 -11.28
CA PRO A 98 3.80 -13.84 -12.50
C PRO A 98 4.11 -14.74 -13.70
N ALA A 99 3.27 -14.69 -14.73
CA ALA A 99 3.51 -15.43 -15.96
C ALA A 99 4.81 -14.93 -16.63
N GLU A 100 5.53 -15.85 -17.31
CA GLU A 100 6.85 -15.62 -17.92
C GLU A 100 6.87 -14.50 -19.00
N ASP A 101 5.72 -13.97 -19.41
CA ASP A 101 5.62 -12.82 -20.32
C ASP A 101 5.87 -11.46 -19.63
N GLN A 102 5.99 -11.43 -18.29
CA GLN A 102 6.49 -10.27 -17.55
C GLN A 102 8.00 -10.39 -17.34
N GLN A 103 8.78 -9.83 -18.26
CA GLN A 103 10.22 -9.63 -18.06
C GLN A 103 10.47 -8.70 -16.87
N PHE A 104 10.72 -9.27 -15.69
CA PHE A 104 11.30 -8.54 -14.57
C PHE A 104 12.82 -8.60 -14.68
N THR A 105 13.43 -7.45 -14.96
CA THR A 105 14.87 -7.25 -14.76
C THR A 105 15.11 -7.22 -13.26
N TYR A 106 15.78 -8.27 -12.75
CA TYR A 106 16.27 -8.32 -11.37
C TYR A 106 17.36 -7.26 -11.19
N GLU A 107 16.97 -6.06 -10.75
CA GLU A 107 17.88 -5.10 -10.14
C GLU A 107 17.74 -5.18 -8.62
N ASP A 108 18.81 -5.70 -8.02
CA ASP A 108 19.30 -5.56 -6.65
C ASP A 108 18.41 -5.87 -5.44
N GLU A 109 19.04 -6.59 -4.51
CA GLU A 109 18.60 -6.95 -3.16
C GLU A 109 17.96 -5.76 -2.40
N GLN A 110 16.64 -5.63 -2.47
CA GLN A 110 15.90 -4.75 -1.58
C GLN A 110 15.93 -5.34 -0.15
N PRO A 111 16.30 -4.58 0.88
CA PRO A 111 16.52 -5.09 2.23
C PRO A 111 15.20 -5.61 2.83
N LEU A 112 15.27 -6.80 3.44
CA LEU A 112 14.26 -7.39 4.33
C LEU A 112 13.57 -6.28 5.16
N CYS A 113 12.26 -6.01 4.98
CA CYS A 113 11.61 -4.92 5.73
C CYS A 113 11.86 -5.09 7.23
N SER A 114 12.55 -4.11 7.82
CA SER A 114 13.18 -4.12 9.14
C SER A 114 12.20 -3.93 10.31
N TRP A 115 10.91 -3.85 10.02
CA TRP A 115 9.88 -3.49 11.00
C TRP A 115 9.52 -4.71 11.85
N THR A 116 10.04 -4.75 13.08
CA THR A 116 9.51 -5.63 14.12
C THR A 116 8.26 -4.99 14.73
N ARG A 117 7.38 -5.78 15.35
CA ARG A 117 6.20 -5.24 16.05
C ARG A 117 6.58 -4.16 17.07
N SER A 118 7.68 -4.34 17.80
CA SER A 118 8.20 -3.34 18.75
C SER A 118 8.58 -2.06 18.02
N HIS A 119 9.32 -2.15 16.91
CA HIS A 119 9.72 -0.98 16.12
C HIS A 119 8.51 -0.22 15.57
N THR A 120 7.45 -0.92 15.19
CA THR A 120 6.21 -0.30 14.71
C THR A 120 5.50 0.48 15.82
N GLU A 121 5.30 -0.13 16.99
CA GLU A 121 4.62 0.51 18.13
C GLU A 121 5.41 1.73 18.63
N ASP A 122 6.74 1.61 18.72
CA ASP A 122 7.63 2.71 19.08
C ASP A 122 7.57 3.83 18.03
N PHE A 123 7.62 3.51 16.74
CA PHE A 123 7.56 4.51 15.69
C PHE A 123 6.25 5.29 15.68
N ILE A 124 5.10 4.62 15.85
CA ILE A 124 3.79 5.29 15.94
C ILE A 124 3.74 6.24 17.14
N LYS A 125 4.31 5.85 18.29
CA LYS A 125 4.42 6.74 19.45
C LYS A 125 5.25 7.97 19.14
N GLN A 126 6.38 7.79 18.47
CA GLN A 126 7.27 8.89 18.09
C GLN A 126 6.65 9.85 17.07
N LEU A 127 5.91 9.34 16.07
CA LEU A 127 5.08 10.14 15.17
C LEU A 127 4.14 11.06 15.96
N GLY A 128 3.44 10.51 16.96
CA GLY A 128 2.56 11.28 17.83
C GLY A 128 3.28 12.38 18.61
N ILE A 129 4.50 12.13 19.10
CA ILE A 129 5.31 13.13 19.82
C ILE A 129 5.68 14.30 18.90
N VAL A 130 6.21 14.01 17.71
CA VAL A 130 6.63 15.04 16.74
C VAL A 130 5.43 15.87 16.27
N ALA A 131 4.32 15.23 15.93
CA ALA A 131 3.13 15.94 15.47
C ALA A 131 2.54 16.86 16.56
N ASN A 132 2.54 16.43 17.82
CA ASN A 132 2.12 17.27 18.95
C ASN A 132 3.06 18.48 19.16
N ALA A 133 4.37 18.29 18.98
CA ALA A 133 5.33 19.38 19.06
C ALA A 133 5.10 20.42 17.94
N LEU A 134 4.88 19.96 16.71
CA LEU A 134 4.55 20.81 15.56
C LEU A 134 3.25 21.61 15.78
N ALA A 135 2.20 20.97 16.31
CA ALA A 135 0.92 21.64 16.57
C ALA A 135 1.00 22.74 17.64
N LYS A 136 1.93 22.62 18.59
CA LYS A 136 2.13 23.61 19.67
C LYS A 136 3.04 24.76 19.25
N ASN A 137 3.78 24.64 18.15
CA ASN A 137 4.68 25.68 17.69
C ASN A 137 3.88 26.86 17.09
N PRO A 138 3.99 28.10 17.64
CA PRO A 138 3.27 29.25 17.13
C PRO A 138 3.56 29.57 15.66
N GLY A 139 4.79 29.36 15.21
CA GLY A 139 5.21 29.65 13.84
C GLY A 139 4.60 28.72 12.79
N THR A 140 4.11 27.55 13.20
CA THR A 140 3.51 26.56 12.29
C THR A 140 2.10 26.15 12.72
N ARG A 141 1.44 26.87 13.64
CA ARG A 141 0.21 26.42 14.32
C ARG A 141 -0.86 25.80 13.41
N ASN A 142 -1.16 26.43 12.27
CA ASN A 142 -2.14 25.92 11.32
C ASN A 142 -1.67 24.64 10.63
N ARG A 143 -0.43 24.64 10.13
CA ARG A 143 0.22 23.48 9.50
C ARG A 143 0.40 22.32 10.48
N GLY A 144 0.95 22.60 11.66
CA GLY A 144 1.12 21.65 12.74
C GLY A 144 -0.19 21.05 13.22
N GLY A 145 -1.27 21.84 13.27
CA GLY A 145 -2.62 21.35 13.56
C GLY A 145 -3.10 20.31 12.54
N ARG A 146 -2.92 20.55 11.23
CA ARG A 146 -3.24 19.58 10.18
C ARG A 146 -2.35 18.34 10.23
N ILE A 147 -1.05 18.51 10.39
CA ILE A 147 -0.10 17.39 10.56
C ILE A 147 -0.50 16.51 11.75
N LYS A 148 -0.93 17.13 12.86
CA LYS A 148 -1.45 16.37 14.00
C LYS A 148 -2.70 15.58 13.63
N LYS A 149 -3.68 16.19 12.94
CA LYS A 149 -4.86 15.46 12.47
C LYS A 149 -4.47 14.29 11.54
N LEU A 150 -3.51 14.47 10.64
CA LEU A 150 -2.99 13.39 9.77
C LEU A 150 -2.42 12.24 10.60
N VAL A 151 -1.56 12.53 11.58
CA VAL A 151 -0.99 11.50 12.45
C VAL A 151 -2.06 10.84 13.33
N ASP A 152 -3.07 11.58 13.78
CA ASP A 152 -4.20 10.99 14.52
C ASP A 152 -4.96 9.96 13.66
N VAL A 153 -5.10 10.18 12.34
CA VAL A 153 -5.65 9.17 11.40
C VAL A 153 -4.76 7.92 11.37
N ILE A 154 -3.45 8.09 11.19
CA ILE A 154 -2.48 6.97 11.16
C ILE A 154 -2.58 6.13 12.44
N VAL A 155 -2.60 6.79 13.60
CA VAL A 155 -2.73 6.13 14.92
C VAL A 155 -4.07 5.41 15.05
N ARG A 156 -5.17 6.01 14.60
CA ARG A 156 -6.52 5.43 14.66
C ARG A 156 -6.65 4.17 13.81
N VAL A 157 -6.16 4.20 12.57
CA VAL A 157 -6.29 3.11 11.59
C VAL A 157 -5.46 1.89 11.99
N LYS A 158 -4.34 2.13 12.70
CA LYS A 158 -3.40 1.14 13.23
C LYS A 158 -2.66 0.34 12.16
N HIS A 159 -1.47 -0.14 12.51
CA HIS A 159 -0.72 -1.06 11.69
C HIS A 159 -1.41 -2.45 11.63
N PRO A 160 -1.37 -3.18 10.48
CA PRO A 160 -0.73 -2.79 9.22
C PRO A 160 -1.59 -1.90 8.32
N ARG A 161 -2.88 -1.74 8.62
CA ARG A 161 -3.83 -1.03 7.76
C ARG A 161 -3.45 0.42 7.49
N CYS A 162 -2.71 1.06 8.39
CA CYS A 162 -2.26 2.43 8.19
C CYS A 162 -1.25 2.57 7.04
N LEU A 163 -0.58 1.49 6.62
CA LEU A 163 0.34 1.49 5.47
C LEU A 163 -0.42 1.73 4.15
N ASP A 164 -1.68 1.29 4.08
CA ASP A 164 -2.56 1.45 2.91
C ASP A 164 -3.23 2.84 2.85
N LEU A 165 -2.86 3.77 3.75
CA LEU A 165 -3.41 5.12 3.74
C LEU A 165 -2.81 5.93 2.59
N TRP A 166 -3.68 6.57 1.82
CA TRP A 166 -3.30 7.29 0.61
C TRP A 166 -3.96 8.67 0.47
N TYR A 167 -3.42 9.49 -0.43
CA TYR A 167 -4.04 10.72 -0.92
C TYR A 167 -3.83 10.87 -2.42
N TYR A 168 -4.63 11.70 -3.09
CA TYR A 168 -4.43 11.96 -4.52
C TYR A 168 -3.24 12.90 -4.75
N ASN A 169 -2.41 12.55 -5.73
CA ASN A 169 -1.31 13.39 -6.20
C ASN A 169 -1.80 14.78 -6.62
N ASP A 170 -1.21 15.84 -6.04
CA ASP A 170 -1.60 17.23 -6.22
C ASP A 170 -1.47 17.72 -7.66
N MET A 171 -0.46 17.26 -8.40
CA MET A 171 -0.27 17.62 -9.81
C MET A 171 -1.29 16.94 -10.71
N ASN A 172 -1.64 15.69 -10.39
CA ASN A 172 -2.69 14.97 -11.11
C ASN A 172 -4.04 15.63 -10.87
N ILE A 173 -4.35 16.03 -9.63
CA ILE A 173 -5.51 16.86 -9.30
C ILE A 173 -5.52 18.14 -10.14
N SER A 174 -4.42 18.91 -10.10
CA SER A 174 -4.34 20.22 -10.76
C SER A 174 -4.55 20.11 -12.26
N THR A 175 -3.91 19.14 -12.91
CA THR A 175 -4.07 18.91 -14.34
C THR A 175 -5.46 18.40 -14.67
N PHE A 176 -6.00 17.45 -13.91
CA PHE A 176 -7.32 16.90 -14.17
C PHE A 176 -8.44 17.94 -13.99
N ALA A 177 -8.28 18.82 -13.00
CA ALA A 177 -9.27 19.84 -12.67
C ALA A 177 -9.11 21.14 -13.48
N ASP A 178 -8.05 21.26 -14.29
CA ASP A 178 -7.90 22.38 -15.23
C ASP A 178 -8.92 22.23 -16.36
N ILE A 179 -9.81 23.22 -16.48
CA ILE A 179 -10.82 23.31 -17.54
C ILE A 179 -10.24 23.33 -18.96
N LYS A 180 -8.94 23.64 -19.09
CA LYS A 180 -8.22 23.62 -20.37
C LYS A 180 -7.68 22.26 -20.74
N THR A 181 -7.74 21.27 -19.84
CA THR A 181 -7.21 19.93 -20.11
C THR A 181 -8.05 19.23 -21.18
N PRO A 182 -7.46 18.82 -22.31
CA PRO A 182 -8.20 18.19 -23.38
C PRO A 182 -8.85 16.88 -22.92
N GLY A 183 -10.07 16.60 -23.38
CA GLY A 183 -10.79 15.37 -22.99
C GLY A 183 -10.04 14.07 -23.33
N ALA A 184 -9.17 14.07 -24.35
CA ALA A 184 -8.29 12.95 -24.64
C ALA A 184 -7.27 12.70 -23.50
N LYS A 185 -6.69 13.77 -22.94
CA LYS A 185 -5.77 13.67 -21.81
C LYS A 185 -6.50 13.24 -20.55
N LEU A 186 -7.73 13.73 -20.30
CA LEU A 186 -8.53 13.26 -19.16
C LEU A 186 -8.79 11.74 -19.23
N ARG A 187 -9.14 11.22 -20.42
CA ARG A 187 -9.31 9.77 -20.63
C ARG A 187 -8.03 8.97 -20.42
N GLU A 188 -6.90 9.49 -20.88
CA GLU A 188 -5.58 8.89 -20.63
C GLU A 188 -5.29 8.84 -19.13
N MET A 189 -5.47 9.96 -18.43
CA MET A 189 -5.23 10.05 -17.00
C MET A 189 -6.09 9.06 -16.21
N THR A 190 -7.33 8.80 -16.62
CA THR A 190 -8.25 7.87 -15.91
C THR A 190 -8.31 6.49 -16.55
N ALA A 191 -7.38 6.13 -17.45
CA ALA A 191 -7.45 4.90 -18.23
C ALA A 191 -7.45 3.64 -17.33
N ALA A 192 -6.64 3.64 -16.28
CA ALA A 192 -6.51 2.51 -15.35
C ALA A 192 -7.81 2.16 -14.61
N THR A 193 -8.72 3.13 -14.45
CA THR A 193 -10.02 2.92 -13.77
C THR A 193 -11.21 3.11 -14.70
N GLN A 194 -10.97 3.34 -15.99
CA GLN A 194 -12.00 3.64 -16.99
C GLN A 194 -12.89 4.82 -16.57
N GLY A 195 -12.31 5.80 -15.86
CA GLY A 195 -13.05 6.96 -15.33
C GLY A 195 -13.79 6.72 -14.03
N ALA A 196 -13.73 5.52 -13.45
CA ALA A 196 -14.34 5.22 -12.15
C ALA A 196 -13.48 5.73 -10.98
N TYR A 197 -14.14 6.12 -9.89
CA TYR A 197 -13.48 6.47 -8.63
C TYR A 197 -13.34 5.23 -7.71
N PRO A 198 -12.29 5.16 -6.87
CA PRO A 198 -11.16 6.09 -6.82
C PRO A 198 -10.26 5.98 -8.05
N PHE A 199 -9.64 7.07 -8.50
CA PHE A 199 -8.62 7.00 -9.55
C PHE A 199 -7.38 6.28 -9.02
N ALA A 200 -6.79 5.43 -9.84
CA ALA A 200 -5.65 4.60 -9.49
C ALA A 200 -4.68 4.48 -10.67
N GLY A 201 -3.51 3.87 -10.45
CA GLY A 201 -2.49 3.70 -11.48
C GLY A 201 -1.83 5.01 -11.89
N GLN A 202 -1.12 4.98 -13.02
CA GLN A 202 -0.40 6.13 -13.56
C GLN A 202 -1.32 7.06 -14.35
N SER A 203 -1.15 8.36 -14.18
CA SER A 203 -1.89 9.40 -14.93
C SER A 203 -1.23 9.78 -16.26
N GLY A 204 -0.01 9.32 -16.52
CA GLY A 204 0.81 9.81 -17.63
C GLY A 204 1.46 11.18 -17.39
N LEU A 205 1.51 11.65 -16.13
CA LEU A 205 2.24 12.87 -15.73
C LEU A 205 3.49 12.48 -14.92
N TYR A 206 4.64 12.38 -15.58
CA TYR A 206 5.89 11.91 -14.98
C TYR A 206 6.85 13.05 -14.58
N GLY A 207 7.93 12.72 -13.87
CA GLY A 207 9.04 13.64 -13.59
C GLY A 207 8.74 14.65 -12.48
N GLN A 208 7.71 14.41 -11.68
CA GLN A 208 7.32 15.27 -10.57
C GLN A 208 8.34 15.12 -9.41
N GLN A 209 8.61 16.19 -8.66
CA GLN A 209 9.47 16.12 -7.47
C GLN A 209 8.78 15.39 -6.30
N GLY A 210 9.52 14.89 -5.31
CA GLY A 210 8.94 14.26 -4.12
C GLY A 210 8.96 12.72 -4.20
N PRO A 211 8.00 12.03 -3.57
CA PRO A 211 8.07 10.58 -3.39
C PRO A 211 8.01 9.82 -4.73
N GLU A 212 8.50 8.58 -4.75
CA GLU A 212 8.64 7.79 -5.98
C GLU A 212 7.31 7.68 -6.76
N GLU A 213 6.21 7.41 -6.05
CA GLU A 213 4.88 7.32 -6.66
C GLU A 213 4.47 8.64 -7.34
N ARG A 214 4.82 9.79 -6.74
CA ARG A 214 4.57 11.12 -7.33
C ARG A 214 5.44 11.31 -8.57
N HIS A 215 6.72 10.97 -8.49
CA HIS A 215 7.65 11.04 -9.61
C HIS A 215 7.20 10.19 -10.82
N ARG A 216 6.66 9.00 -10.53
CA ARG A 216 6.12 8.06 -11.52
C ARG A 216 4.68 8.38 -11.95
N GLY A 217 4.12 9.48 -11.47
CA GLY A 217 2.81 9.98 -11.91
C GLY A 217 1.62 9.17 -11.42
N PHE A 218 1.75 8.43 -10.32
CA PHE A 218 0.62 7.71 -9.75
C PHE A 218 -0.45 8.65 -9.22
N TRP A 219 -1.71 8.24 -9.36
CA TRP A 219 -2.85 8.94 -8.79
C TRP A 219 -2.84 8.92 -7.27
N GLN A 220 -2.59 7.76 -6.68
CA GLN A 220 -2.62 7.56 -5.24
C GLN A 220 -1.19 7.51 -4.74
N ILE A 221 -0.92 8.30 -3.70
CA ILE A 221 0.36 8.33 -3.00
C ILE A 221 0.14 7.72 -1.62
N HIS A 222 0.98 6.78 -1.21
CA HIS A 222 0.93 6.03 0.05
C HIS A 222 2.01 6.51 1.03
N PRO A 223 1.87 7.72 1.61
CA PRO A 223 2.94 8.35 2.36
C PRO A 223 3.31 7.59 3.64
N VAL A 224 2.38 6.81 4.19
CA VAL A 224 2.62 6.11 5.47
C VAL A 224 3.58 4.95 5.27
N GLN A 225 3.47 4.20 4.16
CA GLN A 225 4.44 3.16 3.83
C GLN A 225 5.86 3.75 3.75
N GLU A 226 6.03 4.84 3.03
CA GLU A 226 7.33 5.53 2.92
C GLU A 226 7.84 6.04 4.28
N LEU A 227 6.97 6.55 5.15
CA LEU A 227 7.36 6.93 6.51
C LEU A 227 7.89 5.71 7.30
N PHE A 228 7.24 4.55 7.18
CA PHE A 228 7.72 3.34 7.82
C PHE A 228 9.05 2.86 7.21
N ASP A 229 9.16 2.85 5.88
CA ASP A 229 10.38 2.47 5.17
C ASP A 229 11.56 3.38 5.54
N ASN A 230 11.30 4.67 5.74
CA ASN A 230 12.34 5.66 6.00
C ASN A 230 12.72 5.82 7.47
N PHE A 231 11.82 5.55 8.42
CA PHE A 231 12.04 5.88 9.83
C PHE A 231 11.86 4.70 10.80
N CYS A 232 11.07 3.68 10.46
CA CYS A 232 10.81 2.57 11.40
C CYS A 232 12.04 1.66 11.55
N GLY A 233 12.49 1.46 12.80
CA GLY A 233 13.67 0.65 13.10
C GLY A 233 15.02 1.29 12.71
N LYS A 234 15.01 2.56 12.30
CA LYS A 234 16.22 3.34 11.98
C LYS A 234 16.60 4.28 13.15
N PRO A 235 17.84 4.79 13.20
CA PRO A 235 18.22 5.81 14.18
C PRO A 235 17.25 6.99 14.15
N TRP A 236 16.78 7.40 15.33
CA TRP A 236 15.76 8.42 15.48
C TRP A 236 16.27 9.82 15.11
N ASP A 237 15.53 10.51 14.24
CA ASP A 237 15.78 11.90 13.84
C ASP A 237 14.45 12.66 13.74
N ALA A 238 14.13 13.41 14.79
CA ALA A 238 12.86 14.15 14.89
C ALA A 238 12.72 15.24 13.82
N ASN A 239 13.83 15.86 13.39
CA ASN A 239 13.79 16.94 12.40
C ASN A 239 13.46 16.38 11.03
N LYS A 240 14.13 15.29 10.61
CA LYS A 240 13.81 14.63 9.34
C LYS A 240 12.39 14.11 9.31
N LEU A 241 11.89 13.57 10.42
CA LEU A 241 10.49 13.13 10.48
C LEU A 241 9.52 14.31 10.38
N ALA A 242 9.82 15.43 11.05
CA ALA A 242 9.03 16.65 10.95
C ALA A 242 9.01 17.20 9.52
N ASP A 243 10.15 17.18 8.83
CA ASP A 243 10.26 17.61 7.44
C ASP A 243 9.46 16.69 6.49
N ALA A 244 9.52 15.38 6.70
CA ALA A 244 8.73 14.42 5.91
C ALA A 244 7.22 14.61 6.11
N LEU A 245 6.77 14.75 7.37
CA LEU A 245 5.37 15.06 7.68
C LEU A 245 4.95 16.41 7.09
N GLY A 246 5.85 17.39 7.11
CA GLY A 246 5.67 18.68 6.48
C GLY A 246 5.44 18.57 4.97
N GLN A 247 6.26 17.79 4.26
CA GLN A 247 6.13 17.60 2.82
C GLN A 247 4.80 16.91 2.45
N ILE A 248 4.40 15.89 3.22
CA ILE A 248 3.10 15.23 3.03
C ILE A 248 1.95 16.24 3.17
N ASP A 249 1.95 17.05 4.23
CA ASP A 249 0.94 18.11 4.41
C ASP A 249 0.97 19.12 3.26
N ASP A 250 2.14 19.55 2.79
CA ASP A 250 2.25 20.54 1.71
C ASP A 250 1.66 20.00 0.40
N TYR A 251 1.93 18.75 0.04
CA TYR A 251 1.34 18.12 -1.16
C TYR A 251 -0.18 17.97 -1.01
N MET A 252 -0.66 17.42 0.11
CA MET A 252 -2.09 17.28 0.35
C MET A 252 -2.81 18.63 0.36
N TYR A 253 -2.22 19.65 0.98
CA TYR A 253 -2.77 21.01 1.06
C TYR A 253 -2.91 21.64 -0.32
N LYS A 254 -1.90 21.51 -1.19
CA LYS A 254 -1.97 22.01 -2.58
C LYS A 254 -3.09 21.34 -3.36
N GLY A 255 -3.20 20.01 -3.27
CA GLY A 255 -4.27 19.25 -3.91
C GLY A 255 -5.65 19.67 -3.40
N TRP A 256 -5.81 19.77 -2.09
CA TRP A 256 -7.06 20.20 -1.45
C TRP A 256 -7.49 21.62 -1.86
N HIS A 257 -6.56 22.58 -1.81
CA HIS A 257 -6.86 23.96 -2.22
C HIS A 257 -7.19 24.09 -3.69
N THR A 258 -6.52 23.31 -4.55
CA THR A 258 -6.84 23.29 -5.98
C THR A 258 -8.28 22.82 -6.22
N LEU A 259 -8.74 21.82 -5.48
CA LEU A 259 -10.14 21.36 -5.57
C LEU A 259 -11.14 22.42 -5.06
N ALA A 260 -10.80 23.14 -3.99
CA ALA A 260 -11.61 24.25 -3.50
C ALA A 260 -11.72 25.38 -4.54
N ASP A 261 -10.58 25.86 -5.06
CA ASP A 261 -10.53 26.93 -6.06
C ASP A 261 -11.23 26.54 -7.37
N VAL A 262 -11.17 25.27 -7.77
CA VAL A 262 -11.91 24.77 -8.92
C VAL A 262 -13.40 24.71 -8.60
N SER A 263 -13.80 24.21 -7.43
CA SER A 263 -15.21 24.17 -7.01
C SER A 263 -15.87 25.55 -7.11
N ASP A 264 -15.23 26.58 -6.55
CA ASP A 264 -15.76 27.95 -6.53
C ASP A 264 -15.92 28.51 -7.96
N ARG A 265 -14.97 28.19 -8.86
CA ARG A 265 -15.05 28.60 -10.26
C ARG A 265 -16.16 27.86 -11.00
N LEU A 266 -16.30 26.56 -10.82
CA LEU A 266 -17.33 25.75 -11.48
C LEU A 266 -18.74 26.23 -11.09
N GLU A 267 -18.95 26.60 -9.83
CA GLU A 267 -20.21 27.21 -9.37
C GLU A 267 -20.50 28.55 -10.06
N ALA A 268 -19.48 29.35 -10.36
CA ALA A 268 -19.64 30.66 -10.99
C ALA A 268 -19.98 30.62 -12.50
N PHE A 269 -19.57 29.56 -13.23
CA PHE A 269 -19.71 29.52 -14.69
C PHE A 269 -21.04 28.95 -15.22
N GLY A 270 -21.87 28.33 -14.37
CA GLY A 270 -23.14 27.71 -14.77
C GLY A 270 -22.95 26.43 -15.60
N GLY A 271 -23.55 25.31 -15.14
CA GLY A 271 -23.28 23.97 -15.67
C GLY A 271 -23.77 23.72 -17.10
N GLY A 272 -22.98 22.94 -17.87
CA GLY A 272 -23.41 22.48 -19.21
C GLY A 272 -22.40 21.68 -20.04
N ASN A 273 -21.24 21.27 -19.50
CA ASN A 273 -20.25 20.49 -20.24
C ASN A 273 -19.93 19.18 -19.51
N ALA A 274 -19.87 18.05 -20.23
CA ALA A 274 -19.51 16.75 -19.67
C ALA A 274 -18.17 16.75 -18.90
N VAL A 275 -17.21 17.59 -19.29
CA VAL A 275 -15.94 17.77 -18.56
C VAL A 275 -16.17 18.40 -17.18
N HIS A 276 -17.06 19.38 -17.11
CA HIS A 276 -17.45 20.03 -15.86
C HIS A 276 -18.06 19.01 -14.89
N ASP A 277 -18.95 18.13 -15.38
CA ASP A 277 -19.60 17.11 -14.55
C ASP A 277 -18.61 16.08 -14.01
N LEU A 278 -17.61 15.68 -14.81
CA LEU A 278 -16.57 14.75 -14.38
C LEU A 278 -15.66 15.38 -13.30
N VAL A 279 -15.25 16.63 -13.48
CA VAL A 279 -14.44 17.34 -12.46
C VAL A 279 -15.25 17.55 -11.19
N TRP A 280 -16.53 17.89 -11.30
CA TRP A 280 -17.43 18.04 -10.16
C TRP A 280 -17.63 16.71 -9.40
N ALA A 281 -17.81 15.61 -10.12
CA ALA A 281 -17.89 14.27 -9.53
C ALA A 281 -16.61 13.91 -8.76
N PHE A 282 -15.45 14.28 -9.29
CA PHE A 282 -14.16 14.07 -8.62
C PHE A 282 -14.03 14.89 -7.34
N ILE A 283 -14.38 16.18 -7.37
CA ILE A 283 -14.40 17.05 -6.19
C ILE A 283 -15.32 16.47 -5.11
N ASN A 284 -16.52 16.03 -5.48
CA ASN A 284 -17.46 15.42 -4.55
C ASN A 284 -16.93 14.10 -3.97
N HIS A 285 -16.26 13.28 -4.79
CA HIS A 285 -15.60 12.07 -4.31
C HIS A 285 -14.54 12.40 -3.23
N VAL A 286 -13.66 13.38 -3.47
CA VAL A 286 -12.64 13.78 -2.47
C VAL A 286 -13.30 14.35 -1.20
N ARG A 287 -14.39 15.10 -1.32
CA ARG A 287 -15.17 15.56 -0.16
C ARG A 287 -15.78 14.40 0.64
N LEU A 288 -16.21 13.31 -0.02
CA LEU A 288 -16.68 12.12 0.67
C LEU A 288 -15.53 11.40 1.38
N LEU A 289 -14.35 11.32 0.79
CA LEU A 289 -13.15 10.81 1.47
C LEU A 289 -12.78 11.65 2.70
N ALA A 290 -12.94 12.98 2.64
CA ALA A 290 -12.68 13.84 3.80
C ALA A 290 -13.62 13.56 4.99
N LYS A 291 -14.85 13.10 4.72
CA LYS A 291 -15.80 12.70 5.78
C LYS A 291 -15.47 11.34 6.40
N ASP A 292 -14.70 10.50 5.70
CA ASP A 292 -14.23 9.24 6.26
C ASP A 292 -13.08 9.49 7.23
N LYS A 293 -13.37 9.30 8.53
CA LYS A 293 -12.40 9.47 9.60
C LYS A 293 -11.19 8.54 9.42
N ASP A 294 -11.32 7.42 8.74
CA ASP A 294 -10.19 6.52 8.53
C ASP A 294 -9.37 6.86 7.28
N HIS A 295 -9.68 7.96 6.57
CA HIS A 295 -8.95 8.43 5.40
C HIS A 295 -8.10 9.68 5.71
N LEU A 296 -6.95 9.85 5.03
CA LEU A 296 -6.03 10.97 5.27
C LEU A 296 -6.68 12.34 5.02
N TYR A 297 -7.58 12.44 4.04
CA TYR A 297 -8.34 13.67 3.76
C TYR A 297 -9.18 14.17 4.94
N SER A 298 -9.51 13.34 5.94
CA SER A 298 -10.20 13.82 7.15
C SER A 298 -9.39 14.80 7.99
N ALA A 299 -8.07 14.92 7.74
CA ALA A 299 -7.27 15.97 8.33
C ALA A 299 -7.61 17.39 7.82
N PHE A 300 -8.25 17.47 6.65
CA PHE A 300 -8.65 18.71 5.99
C PHE A 300 -10.13 19.04 6.16
N ASP A 301 -10.90 18.11 6.72
CA ASP A 301 -12.28 18.37 7.13
C ASP A 301 -12.27 19.35 8.32
N SER A 302 -12.99 20.45 8.16
CA SER A 302 -13.04 21.60 9.09
C SER A 302 -13.95 21.35 10.26
#